data_AF-A0AA96EXZ5-F1
#
_entry.id   AF-A0AA96EXZ5-F1
#
_cell.length_a   1.000
_cell.length_b   1.000
_cell.length_c   1.000
_cell.angle_alpha   90.00
_cell.angle_beta   90.00
_cell.angle_gamma   90.00
#
_symmetry.space_group_name_H-M   'P 1'
#
loop_
_entity.id
_entity.type
_entity.pdbx_description
1 polymer ?
#
loop_
_entity_poly.entity_id
_entity_poly.type
_entity_poly.pdbx_seq_one_letter_code
_entity_poly.pdbx_strand_id
1 'polypeptide(L)' 'MDIRVIIKVHELIEAERTGTPKELSNKLGLSVRTVFNYINFMKLELNAPITFNTQTKNYYYERKCELCFNG' A
#
# COMPACT_ATOMS: atom_id res chain seq x y z
N MET A 1 9.28 -6.55 -7.99
CA MET A 1 8.62 -6.23 -6.70
C MET A 1 8.46 -7.52 -5.92
N ASP A 2 8.66 -7.52 -4.59
CA ASP A 2 8.44 -8.70 -3.74
C ASP A 2 6.95 -8.83 -3.40
N ILE A 3 6.37 -9.99 -3.73
CA ILE A 3 4.95 -10.25 -3.53
C ILE A 3 4.54 -10.20 -2.04
N ARG A 4 5.43 -10.55 -1.12
CA ARG A 4 5.17 -10.51 0.33
C ARG A 4 4.98 -9.07 0.81
N VAL A 5 5.72 -8.13 0.22
CA VAL A 5 5.56 -6.69 0.52
C VAL A 5 4.24 -6.18 -0.03
N ILE A 6 3.85 -6.61 -1.24
CA ILE A 6 2.57 -6.22 -1.85
C ILE A 6 1.40 -6.70 -0.97
N ILE A 7 1.42 -7.97 -0.54
CA ILE A 7 0.42 -8.53 0.38
C ILE A 7 0.39 -7.71 1.67
N LYS A 8 1.56 -7.39 2.24
CA LYS A 8 1.61 -6.64 3.50
C LYS A 8 1.08 -5.21 3.36
N VAL A 9 1.40 -4.54 2.25
CA VAL A 9 0.87 -3.21 1.95
C VAL A 9 -0.65 -3.29 1.80
N HIS A 10 -1.17 -4.27 1.08
CA HIS A 10 -2.61 -4.49 0.91
C HIS A 10 -3.32 -4.65 2.26
N GLU A 11 -2.86 -5.56 3.12
CA GLU A 11 -3.41 -5.75 4.48
C GLU A 11 -3.43 -4.45 5.30
N LEU A 12 -2.36 -3.65 5.21
CA LEU A 12 -2.26 -2.39 5.96
C LEU A 12 -3.17 -1.30 5.40
N ILE A 13 -3.43 -1.29 4.10
CA ILE A 13 -4.37 -0.35 3.46
C ILE A 13 -5.81 -0.74 3.83
N GLU A 14 -6.16 -2.03 3.76
CA GLU A 14 -7.50 -2.51 4.13
C GLU A 14 -7.82 -2.25 5.60
N ALA A 15 -6.83 -2.39 6.48
CA ALA A 15 -6.99 -2.10 7.89
C ALA A 15 -6.87 -0.60 8.24
N GLU A 16 -6.64 0.29 7.28
CA GLU A 16 -6.35 1.72 7.48
C GLU A 16 -5.20 1.96 8.49
N ARG A 17 -4.18 1.10 8.43
CA ARG A 17 -3.04 1.08 9.36
C ARG A 17 -1.71 1.38 8.68
N THR A 18 -1.70 2.00 7.52
CA THR A 18 -0.43 2.35 6.84
C THR A 18 0.36 3.42 7.60
N GLY A 19 -0.32 4.43 8.12
CA GLY A 19 0.29 5.70 8.52
C GLY A 19 0.81 6.47 7.31
N THR A 20 1.61 7.50 7.58
CA THR A 20 2.33 8.28 6.57
C THR A 20 3.28 7.39 5.75
N PRO A 21 3.75 7.85 4.56
CA PRO A 21 4.74 7.09 3.78
C PRO A 21 6.01 6.72 4.58
N LYS A 22 6.40 7.57 5.54
CA LYS A 22 7.54 7.31 6.44
C LYS A 22 7.23 6.23 7.47
N GLU A 23 6.04 6.23 8.04
CA GLU A 23 5.62 5.17 8.98
C GLU A 23 5.44 3.84 8.26
N LEU A 24 4.84 3.85 7.06
CA LEU A 24 4.71 2.66 6.22
C LEU A 24 6.09 2.10 5.85
N SER A 25 7.06 2.97 5.53
CA SER A 25 8.42 2.52 5.24
C SER A 25 9.09 1.86 6.45
N ASN A 26 8.89 2.42 7.65
CA ASN A 26 9.40 1.83 8.88
C ASN A 26 8.75 0.48 9.19
N LYS A 27 7.42 0.35 9.01
CA LYS A 27 6.67 -0.91 9.22
C LYS A 27 7.13 -2.03 8.28
N LEU A 28 7.51 -1.67 7.06
CA LEU A 28 7.97 -2.61 6.05
C LEU A 28 9.48 -2.87 6.09
N GLY A 29 10.25 -2.11 6.88
CA GLY A 29 11.71 -2.15 6.86
C GLY A 29 12.31 -1.68 5.53
N LEU A 30 11.64 -0.78 4.82
CA LEU A 30 12.01 -0.30 3.48
C LEU A 30 12.35 1.19 3.50
N SER A 31 12.99 1.65 2.42
CA SER A 31 13.12 3.09 2.18
C SER A 31 11.77 3.68 1.75
N VAL A 32 11.55 4.96 2.04
CA VAL A 32 10.34 5.70 1.60
C VAL A 32 10.21 5.65 0.06
N ARG A 33 11.32 5.77 -0.67
CA ARG A 33 11.33 5.64 -2.13
C ARG A 33 10.84 4.27 -2.58
N THR A 34 11.28 3.21 -1.91
CA THR A 34 10.84 1.85 -2.22
C THR A 34 9.34 1.68 -1.96
N VAL A 35 8.81 2.24 -0.87
CA VAL A 35 7.36 2.26 -0.61
C VAL A 35 6.60 2.95 -1.74
N PHE A 36 7.05 4.12 -2.18
CA PHE A 36 6.44 4.80 -3.33
C PHE A 36 6.47 3.94 -4.59
N ASN A 37 7.56 3.22 -4.85
CA ASN A 37 7.62 2.28 -5.98
C ASN A 37 6.58 1.15 -5.84
N TYR A 38 6.38 0.59 -4.64
CA TYR A 38 5.35 -0.42 -4.38
C TYR A 38 3.94 0.13 -4.59
N ILE A 39 3.64 1.30 -4.04
CA ILE A 39 2.33 1.93 -4.21
C ILE A 39 2.07 2.23 -5.68
N ASN A 40 3.05 2.78 -6.41
CA ASN A 40 2.91 3.04 -7.85
C ASN A 40 2.74 1.76 -8.65
N PHE A 41 3.49 0.71 -8.34
CA PHE A 41 3.35 -0.58 -8.99
C PHE A 41 1.94 -1.17 -8.76
N MET A 42 1.43 -1.14 -7.53
CA MET A 42 0.07 -1.60 -7.24
C MET A 42 -0.99 -0.77 -7.97
N LYS A 43 -0.81 0.55 -8.07
CA LYS A 43 -1.72 1.44 -8.81
C LYS A 43 -1.74 1.15 -10.31
N LEU A 44 -0.56 1.04 -10.94
CA LEU A 44 -0.42 0.97 -12.39
C LEU A 44 -0.59 -0.46 -12.91
N GLU A 45 0.11 -1.41 -12.32
CA GLU A 45 0.19 -2.79 -12.83
C GLU A 45 -0.95 -3.67 -12.30
N LEU A 46 -1.42 -3.40 -11.08
CA LEU A 46 -2.51 -4.16 -10.46
C LEU A 46 -3.85 -3.40 -10.46
N ASN A 47 -3.89 -2.22 -11.08
CA ASN A 47 -5.05 -1.32 -11.14
C ASN A 47 -5.70 -1.06 -9.77
N ALA A 48 -4.88 -1.05 -8.71
CA ALA A 48 -5.35 -0.89 -7.34
C ALA A 48 -5.72 0.59 -7.08
N PRO A 49 -6.94 0.89 -6.62
CA PRO A 49 -7.46 2.26 -6.45
C PRO A 49 -6.93 2.92 -5.17
N ILE A 50 -5.62 2.97 -5.00
CA ILE A 50 -4.97 3.47 -3.78
C ILE A 50 -4.89 4.99 -3.81
N THR A 51 -5.35 5.66 -2.76
CA THR A 51 -5.15 7.10 -2.55
C THR A 51 -4.63 7.37 -1.16
N PHE A 52 -3.91 8.50 -1.00
CA PHE A 52 -3.42 8.95 0.30
C PHE A 52 -4.32 10.06 0.84
N ASN A 53 -4.83 9.89 2.05
CA ASN A 53 -5.56 10.92 2.77
C ASN A 53 -4.60 11.70 3.67
N THR A 54 -4.44 13.00 3.40
CA THR A 54 -3.54 13.87 4.17
C THR A 54 -4.06 14.20 5.57
N GLN A 55 -5.37 14.13 5.79
CA GLN A 55 -6.00 14.42 7.09
C GLN A 55 -5.85 13.23 8.05
N THR A 56 -6.18 12.02 7.59
CA THR A 56 -6.05 10.79 8.39
C THR A 56 -4.64 10.19 8.34
N LYS A 57 -3.78 10.73 7.46
CA LYS A 57 -2.40 10.27 7.23
C LYS A 57 -2.33 8.78 6.91
N ASN A 58 -3.25 8.29 6.07
CA ASN A 58 -3.33 6.89 5.70
C ASN A 58 -3.52 6.73 4.19
N TYR A 59 -3.02 5.62 3.65
CA TYR A 59 -3.45 5.11 2.36
C TYR A 59 -4.74 4.33 2.53
N TYR A 60 -5.66 4.49 1.58
CA TYR A 60 -6.96 3.83 1.54
C TYR A 60 -7.32 3.48 0.10
N TYR A 61 -8.32 2.62 -0.07
CA TYR A 61 -8.88 2.28 -1.38
C TYR A 61 -10.10 3.17 -1.67
N GLU A 62 -10.11 3.87 -2.81
CA GLU A 62 -11.23 4.73 -3.22
C GLU A 62 -12.47 3.93 -3.66
N ARG A 63 -12.25 2.70 -4.11
CA ARG A 63 -13.30 1.73 -4.46
C ARG A 63 -12.83 0.35 -4.01
N LYS A 64 -13.74 -0.62 -3.97
CA LYS A 64 -13.41 -2.00 -3.60
C LYS A 64 -12.20 -2.50 -4.42
N CYS A 65 -11.17 -2.97 -3.73
CA CYS A 65 -9.98 -3.55 -4.34
C CYS A 65 -10.15 -5.07 -4.35
N GLU A 66 -10.09 -5.70 -5.52
CA GLU A 66 -10.33 -7.14 -5.69
C GLU A 66 -9.01 -7.92 -5.84
N LEU A 67 -7.98 -7.52 -5.10
CA LEU A 67 -6.70 -8.23 -5.11
C LEU A 67 -6.82 -9.52 -4.31
N CYS A 68 -6.95 -10.64 -5.01
CA CYS A 68 -6.93 -11.97 -4.41
C CYS A 68 -5.54 -12.58 -4.55
N PHE A 69 -4.85 -12.79 -3.42
CA PHE A 69 -3.58 -13.52 -3.36
C PHE A 69 -3.87 -14.96 -2.96
N ASN A 70 -4.44 -15.74 -3.88
CA ASN A 70 -4.62 -17.17 -3.67
C ASN A 70 -3.27 -17.86 -3.95
N GLY A 71 -2.75 -18.56 -2.93
CA GLY A 71 -1.56 -19.40 -3.03
C GLY A 71 -1.85 -20.76 -3.62
#